data_AF-A0A0P9CC83-F1
#
_entry.id   AF-A0A0P9CC83-F1
#
_cell.length_a   1.000
_cell.length_b   1.000
_cell.length_c   1.000
_cell.angle_alpha   90.00
_cell.angle_beta   90.00
_cell.angle_gamma   90.00
#
_symmetry.space_group_name_H-M   'P 1'
#
loop_
_entity.id
_entity.type
_entity.pdbx_description
1 polymer ?
#
loop_
_entity_poly.entity_id
_entity_poly.type
_entity_poly.pdbx_seq_one_letter_code
_entity_poly.pdbx_strand_id
1 'polypeptide(L)'
;MIYGVLLSVLFFLGALVVGLIEHRVPATLSLIGTSVVFEAQPAAVASLPLRLQPFSGALISILGNLIPIPILMFVFDEILNHWTWVRRRLQKAETWSKKYGKYGVWVLIPLSPILGAYVCIGVGYIMRWNSRLVLSSVLIGMVLSSFMITYGGESLVRILRPYI
;
A
#
# COMPACT_ATOMS: atom_id res chain seq x y z
N MET A 1 -5.62 -15.21 12.47
CA MET A 1 -5.08 -15.85 11.25
C MET A 1 -6.14 -16.03 10.15
N ILE A 2 -7.22 -16.79 10.39
CA ILE A 2 -8.27 -17.07 9.38
C ILE A 2 -8.88 -15.79 8.75
N TYR A 3 -9.23 -14.80 9.58
CA TYR A 3 -9.77 -13.52 9.10
C TYR A 3 -8.80 -12.73 8.21
N GLY A 4 -7.50 -12.80 8.49
CA GLY A 4 -6.48 -12.12 7.68
C GLY A 4 -6.35 -12.75 6.29
N VAL A 5 -6.32 -14.09 6.24
CA VAL A 5 -6.28 -14.85 4.98
C VAL A 5 -7.55 -14.60 4.15
N LEU A 6 -8.74 -14.62 4.78
CA LEU A 6 -9.99 -14.30 4.10
C LEU A 6 -9.97 -12.89 3.51
N LEU A 7 -9.45 -11.91 4.25
CA LEU A 7 -9.36 -10.53 3.79
C LEU A 7 -8.38 -10.39 2.61
N SER A 8 -7.22 -11.05 2.67
CA SER A 8 -6.26 -11.11 1.56
C SER A 8 -6.86 -11.73 0.30
N VAL A 9 -7.63 -12.82 0.45
CA VAL A 9 -8.35 -13.46 -0.66
C VAL A 9 -9.41 -12.53 -1.24
N LEU A 10 -10.16 -11.80 -0.40
CA LEU A 10 -11.14 -10.82 -0.87
C LEU A 10 -10.49 -9.70 -1.68
N PHE A 11 -9.34 -9.18 -1.25
CA PHE A 11 -8.61 -8.17 -2.02
C PHE A 11 -8.09 -8.71 -3.36
N PHE A 12 -7.57 -9.94 -3.37
CA PHE A 12 -7.15 -10.62 -4.59
C PHE A 12 -8.31 -10.80 -5.57
N LEU A 13 -9.45 -11.31 -5.10
CA LEU A 13 -10.65 -11.49 -5.91
C LEU A 13 -11.20 -10.16 -6.41
N GLY A 14 -11.22 -9.12 -5.57
CA GLY A 14 -11.62 -7.78 -5.97
C GLY A 14 -10.77 -7.23 -7.12
N ALA A 15 -9.44 -7.38 -7.01
CA ALA A 15 -8.52 -6.96 -8.08
C ALA A 15 -8.74 -7.77 -9.38
N LEU A 16 -8.96 -9.09 -9.25
CA LEU A 16 -9.24 -9.97 -10.37
C LEU A 16 -10.55 -9.60 -11.09
N VAL A 17 -11.62 -9.29 -10.34
CA VAL A 17 -12.91 -8.88 -10.90
C VAL A 17 -12.77 -7.60 -11.74
N VAL A 18 -12.00 -6.61 -11.26
CA VAL A 18 -11.70 -5.40 -12.03
C VAL A 18 -11.01 -5.75 -13.35
N GLY A 19 -10.02 -6.64 -13.31
CA GLY A 19 -9.33 -7.12 -14.51
C GLY A 19 -10.20 -7.92 -15.49
N LEU A 20 -11.17 -8.67 -14.97
CA LEU A 20 -12.14 -9.41 -15.76
C LEU A 20 -13.11 -8.49 -16.48
N ILE A 21 -13.59 -7.43 -15.81
CA ILE A 21 -14.44 -6.39 -16.41
C ILE A 21 -13.71 -5.69 -17.57
N GLU A 22 -12.41 -5.49 -17.45
CA GLU A 22 -11.59 -4.86 -18.49
C GLU A 22 -11.11 -5.85 -19.58
N HIS A 23 -11.39 -7.16 -19.43
CA HIS A 23 -10.90 -8.23 -20.31
C HIS A 23 -9.37 -8.30 -20.43
N ARG A 24 -8.63 -7.87 -19.39
CA ARG A 24 -7.16 -7.78 -19.37
C ARG A 24 -6.51 -8.62 -18.27
N VAL A 25 -7.03 -9.83 -18.05
CA VAL A 25 -6.62 -10.74 -16.97
C VAL A 25 -5.09 -10.93 -16.83
N PRO A 26 -4.30 -11.16 -17.90
CA PRO A 26 -2.85 -11.34 -17.76
C PRO A 26 -2.14 -10.09 -17.24
N ALA A 27 -2.55 -8.91 -17.71
CA ALA A 27 -2.01 -7.64 -17.23
C ALA A 27 -2.40 -7.40 -15.77
N THR A 28 -3.64 -7.71 -15.37
CA THR A 28 -4.10 -7.63 -13.98
C THR A 28 -3.30 -8.54 -13.06
N LEU A 29 -3.08 -9.81 -13.44
CA LEU A 29 -2.29 -10.74 -12.63
C LEU A 29 -0.84 -10.27 -12.48
N SER A 30 -0.23 -9.78 -13.57
CA SER A 30 1.09 -9.16 -13.51
C SER A 30 1.10 -7.97 -12.55
N LEU A 31 0.07 -7.13 -12.58
CA LEU A 31 -0.02 -5.93 -11.75
C LEU A 31 -0.22 -6.26 -10.27
N ILE A 32 -1.03 -7.28 -9.96
CA ILE A 32 -1.19 -7.80 -8.60
C ILE A 32 0.17 -8.29 -8.09
N GLY A 33 0.89 -9.09 -8.88
CA GLY A 33 2.22 -9.59 -8.52
C GLY A 33 3.21 -8.45 -8.27
N THR A 34 3.27 -7.48 -9.18
CA THR A 34 4.10 -6.27 -9.02
C THR A 34 3.72 -5.50 -7.76
N SER A 35 2.44 -5.35 -7.47
CA SER A 35 1.97 -4.60 -6.30
C SER A 35 2.33 -5.29 -4.98
N VAL A 36 2.22 -6.62 -4.91
CA VAL A 36 2.62 -7.38 -3.72
C VAL A 36 4.12 -7.24 -3.46
N VAL A 37 4.96 -7.27 -4.51
CA VAL A 37 6.42 -7.26 -4.38
C VAL A 37 6.99 -5.85 -4.22
N PHE A 38 6.51 -4.90 -5.01
CA PHE A 38 7.08 -3.56 -5.15
C PHE A 38 6.20 -2.44 -4.64
N GLU A 39 5.03 -2.74 -4.08
CA GLU A 39 4.01 -1.80 -3.61
C GLU A 39 3.12 -1.20 -4.70
N ALA A 40 2.07 -0.51 -4.24
CA ALA A 40 1.04 0.06 -5.11
C ALA A 40 1.59 1.10 -6.10
N GLN A 41 2.57 1.92 -5.73
CA GLN A 41 3.04 3.02 -6.58
C GLN A 41 3.81 2.52 -7.81
N PRO A 42 4.81 1.60 -7.69
CA PRO A 42 5.45 1.01 -8.86
C PRO A 42 4.48 0.20 -9.72
N ALA A 43 3.52 -0.48 -9.11
CA ALA A 43 2.44 -1.14 -9.85
C ALA A 43 1.59 -0.12 -10.63
N ALA A 44 1.21 1.01 -10.03
CA ALA A 44 0.47 2.07 -10.72
C ALA A 44 1.26 2.66 -11.91
N VAL A 45 2.59 2.76 -11.81
CA VAL A 45 3.44 3.13 -12.96
C VAL A 45 3.40 2.02 -14.02
N ALA A 46 3.53 0.75 -13.62
CA ALA A 46 3.51 -0.40 -14.53
C ALA A 46 2.15 -0.62 -15.23
N SER A 47 1.05 -0.08 -14.70
CA SER A 47 -0.26 -0.19 -15.37
C SER A 47 -0.32 0.62 -16.66
N LEU A 48 0.48 1.68 -16.79
CA LEU A 48 0.54 2.54 -17.96
C LEU A 48 1.04 1.81 -19.22
N PRO A 49 2.22 1.15 -19.24
CA PRO A 49 2.66 0.38 -20.40
C PRO A 49 1.77 -0.84 -20.68
N LEU A 50 1.10 -1.37 -19.66
CA LEU A 50 0.10 -2.44 -19.80
C LEU A 50 -1.21 -1.98 -20.44
N ARG A 51 -1.35 -0.66 -20.71
CA ARG A 51 -2.52 -0.04 -21.33
C ARG A 51 -3.83 -0.30 -20.58
N LEU A 52 -3.74 -0.42 -19.26
CA LEU A 52 -4.92 -0.45 -18.40
C LEU A 52 -5.49 0.95 -18.26
N GLN A 53 -6.81 1.06 -18.13
CA GLN A 53 -7.47 2.31 -17.80
C GLN A 53 -6.91 2.84 -16.47
N PRO A 54 -6.71 4.17 -16.32
CA PRO A 54 -6.08 4.72 -15.13
C PRO A 54 -6.79 4.36 -13.82
N PHE A 55 -8.13 4.34 -13.88
CA PHE A 55 -8.98 3.95 -12.76
C PHE A 55 -8.73 2.48 -12.36
N SER A 56 -8.81 1.56 -13.32
CA SER A 56 -8.56 0.13 -13.08
C SER A 56 -7.13 -0.14 -12.64
N GLY A 57 -6.14 0.49 -13.28
CA GLY A 57 -4.72 0.36 -12.93
C GLY A 57 -4.45 0.79 -11.49
N ALA A 58 -5.01 1.93 -11.06
CA ALA A 58 -4.89 2.38 -9.68
C ALA A 58 -5.61 1.42 -8.72
N LEU A 59 -6.84 1.01 -9.04
CA LEU A 59 -7.64 0.14 -8.19
C LEU A 59 -7.00 -1.24 -8.00
N ILE A 60 -6.53 -1.87 -9.08
CA ILE A 60 -5.80 -3.15 -9.02
C ILE A 60 -4.49 -3.00 -8.24
N SER A 61 -3.77 -1.89 -8.42
CA SER A 61 -2.51 -1.63 -7.69
C SER A 61 -2.77 -1.47 -6.18
N ILE A 62 -3.82 -0.74 -5.79
CA ILE A 62 -4.20 -0.55 -4.39
C ILE A 62 -4.64 -1.89 -3.77
N LEU A 63 -5.53 -2.62 -4.45
CA LEU A 63 -6.06 -3.90 -3.97
C LEU A 63 -4.95 -4.95 -3.87
N GLY A 64 -4.03 -5.01 -4.84
CA GLY A 64 -2.86 -5.88 -4.81
C GLY A 64 -1.98 -5.63 -3.58
N ASN A 65 -1.74 -4.37 -3.22
CA ASN A 65 -0.90 -4.00 -2.10
C ASN A 65 -1.56 -4.31 -0.74
N LEU A 66 -2.89 -4.41 -0.71
CA LEU A 66 -3.65 -4.78 0.47
C LEU A 66 -3.63 -6.28 0.77
N ILE A 67 -3.24 -7.12 -0.20
CA ILE A 67 -3.16 -8.58 -0.02
C ILE A 67 -2.19 -8.96 1.12
N PRO A 68 -0.93 -8.49 1.16
CA PRO A 68 0.01 -8.88 2.21
C PRO A 68 -0.20 -8.17 3.55
N ILE A 69 -0.91 -7.03 3.60
CA ILE A 69 -1.06 -6.22 4.82
C ILE A 69 -1.63 -7.03 6.02
N PRO A 70 -2.73 -7.80 5.88
CA PRO A 70 -3.26 -8.61 6.99
C PRO A 70 -2.27 -9.66 7.49
N ILE A 71 -1.45 -10.23 6.60
CA ILE A 71 -0.43 -11.21 6.93
C ILE A 71 0.73 -10.51 7.66
N LEU A 72 1.15 -9.34 7.17
CA LEU A 72 2.20 -8.52 7.77
C LEU A 72 1.85 -8.14 9.21
N MET A 73 0.61 -7.67 9.44
CA MET A 73 0.15 -7.32 10.79
C MET A 73 0.23 -8.49 11.76
N PHE A 74 -0.13 -9.70 11.30
CA PHE A 74 -0.01 -10.91 12.11
C PHE A 74 1.45 -11.24 12.45
N VAL A 75 2.35 -11.15 11.46
CA VAL A 75 3.78 -11.37 11.67
C VAL A 75 4.35 -10.35 12.67
N PHE A 76 3.96 -9.09 12.57
CA PHE A 76 4.39 -8.05 13.51
C PHE A 76 3.89 -8.31 14.93
N ASP A 77 2.63 -8.68 15.10
CA ASP A 77 2.07 -9.00 16.42
C ASP A 77 2.80 -10.20 17.05
N GLU A 78 3.09 -11.24 16.27
CA GLU A 78 3.82 -12.43 16.73
C GLU A 78 5.26 -12.10 17.17
N ILE A 79 6.00 -11.34 16.35
CA ILE A 79 7.37 -10.91 16.66
C ILE A 79 7.40 -10.08 17.96
N LEU A 80 6.42 -9.18 18.15
CA LEU A 80 6.38 -8.32 19.32
C LEU A 80 6.05 -9.07 20.61
N ASN A 81 5.23 -10.12 20.52
CA ASN A 81 4.87 -10.95 21.66
C ASN A 81 6.01 -11.90 22.05
N HIS A 82 6.72 -12.48 21.08
CA HIS A 82 7.80 -13.43 21.35
C HIS A 82 9.15 -12.76 21.66
N TRP A 83 9.46 -11.59 21.09
CA TRP A 83 10.76 -10.94 21.28
C TRP A 83 10.70 -9.76 22.27
N THR A 84 10.87 -10.09 23.54
CA THR A 84 10.95 -9.13 24.66
C THR A 84 12.05 -8.07 24.48
N TRP A 85 13.12 -8.37 23.74
CA TRP A 85 14.18 -7.42 23.41
C TRP A 85 13.68 -6.27 22.51
N VAL A 86 12.90 -6.59 21.49
CA VAL A 86 12.26 -5.61 20.61
C VAL A 86 11.27 -4.77 21.41
N ARG A 87 10.45 -5.40 22.26
CA ARG A 87 9.51 -4.74 23.17
C ARG A 87 10.20 -3.71 24.10
N ARG A 88 11.39 -4.02 24.63
CA ARG A 88 12.18 -3.11 25.48
C ARG A 88 12.80 -1.95 24.70
N ARG A 89 13.30 -2.17 23.48
CA ARG A 89 13.78 -1.06 22.63
C ARG A 89 12.66 -0.11 22.22
N LEU A 90 11.45 -0.64 22.02
CA LEU A 90 10.25 0.14 21.68
C LEU A 90 9.76 1.06 22.80
N GLN A 91 10.05 0.76 24.07
CA GLN A 91 9.71 1.65 25.19
C GLN A 91 10.42 3.01 25.10
N LYS A 92 11.61 3.09 24.48
CA LYS A 92 12.27 4.39 24.25
C LYS A 92 11.58 5.20 23.14
N ALA A 93 11.03 4.52 22.14
CA ALA A 93 10.26 5.15 21.06
C ALA A 93 8.90 5.65 21.54
N GLU A 94 8.33 5.05 22.58
CA GLU A 94 7.07 5.47 23.22
C GLU A 94 7.11 6.90 23.78
N THR A 95 8.27 7.33 24.29
CA THR A 95 8.47 8.71 24.77
C THR A 95 8.44 9.73 23.63
N TRP A 96 9.01 9.38 22.47
CA TRP A 96 8.94 10.17 21.24
C TRP A 96 7.53 10.14 20.64
N SER A 97 6.87 8.99 20.70
CA SER A 97 5.49 8.80 20.28
C SER A 97 4.52 9.71 21.02
N LYS A 98 4.62 9.83 22.36
CA LYS A 98 3.76 10.73 23.13
C LYS A 98 3.88 12.20 22.73
N LYS A 99 5.04 12.63 22.22
CA LYS A 99 5.29 14.00 21.76
C LYS A 99 4.69 14.30 20.38
N TYR A 100 4.63 13.30 19.49
CA TYR A 100 4.20 13.48 18.10
C TYR A 100 2.91 12.72 17.73
N GLY A 101 2.36 11.87 18.61
CA GLY A 101 1.41 10.81 18.27
C GLY A 101 0.03 11.27 17.79
N LYS A 102 -0.34 12.55 17.94
CA LYS A 102 -1.63 13.07 17.46
C LYS A 102 -1.56 13.69 16.05
N TYR A 103 -0.42 14.27 15.68
CA TYR A 103 -0.22 14.95 14.38
C TYR A 103 0.86 14.32 13.50
N GLY A 104 1.85 13.66 14.10
CA GLY A 104 2.97 13.01 13.40
C GLY A 104 2.55 11.82 12.54
N VAL A 105 1.41 11.19 12.84
CA VAL A 105 0.87 10.09 12.02
C VAL A 105 0.45 10.58 10.64
N TRP A 106 -0.08 11.81 10.54
CA TRP A 106 -0.51 12.40 9.27
C TRP A 106 0.66 12.71 8.33
N VAL A 107 1.88 12.85 8.87
CA VAL A 107 3.10 12.98 8.06
C VAL A 107 3.32 11.74 7.19
N LEU A 108 2.76 10.58 7.56
CA LEU A 108 2.81 9.38 6.72
C LEU A 108 2.01 9.51 5.42
N ILE A 109 1.05 10.45 5.31
CA ILE A 109 0.31 10.66 4.06
C ILE A 109 1.25 11.08 2.93
N PRO A 110 2.02 12.19 3.06
CA PRO A 110 2.98 12.56 2.02
C PRO A 110 4.22 11.66 1.98
N LEU A 111 4.55 10.96 3.07
CA LEU A 111 5.71 10.04 3.10
C LEU A 111 5.44 8.69 2.45
N SER A 112 4.20 8.18 2.54
CA SER A 112 3.80 6.85 2.06
C SER A 112 4.08 6.64 0.58
N PRO A 113 3.83 7.60 -0.33
CA PRO A 113 4.20 7.49 -1.73
C PRO A 113 5.69 7.28 -1.97
N ILE A 114 6.55 7.78 -1.07
CA ILE A 114 8.02 7.78 -1.20
C ILE A 114 8.62 6.53 -0.53
N LEU A 115 8.18 6.22 0.69
CA LEU A 115 8.76 5.14 1.50
C LEU A 115 8.12 3.77 1.27
N GLY A 116 6.88 3.73 0.76
CA GLY A 116 6.09 2.50 0.66
C GLY A 116 5.21 2.26 1.88
N ALA A 117 4.08 1.58 1.68
CA ALA A 117 3.10 1.32 2.74
C ALA A 117 3.67 0.42 3.84
N TYR A 118 4.44 -0.61 3.48
CA TYR A 118 5.02 -1.55 4.43
C TYR A 118 6.02 -0.87 5.36
N VAL A 119 6.86 0.02 4.82
CA VAL A 119 7.82 0.80 5.62
C VAL A 119 7.07 1.74 6.56
N CYS A 120 6.05 2.46 6.07
CA CYS A 120 5.26 3.34 6.92
C CYS A 120 4.49 2.60 8.03
N ILE A 121 3.96 1.40 7.73
CA ILE A 121 3.34 0.52 8.74
C ILE A 121 4.40 0.11 9.77
N GLY A 122 5.59 -0.32 9.33
CA GLY A 122 6.70 -0.67 10.21
C GLY A 122 7.13 0.48 11.12
N VAL A 123 7.26 1.70 10.58
CA VAL A 123 7.55 2.91 11.36
C VAL A 123 6.43 3.20 12.36
N GLY A 124 5.17 3.11 11.95
CA GLY A 124 4.03 3.30 12.84
C GLY A 124 4.01 2.30 14.00
N TYR A 125 4.32 1.04 13.72
CA TYR A 125 4.48 -0.01 14.72
C TYR A 125 5.68 0.27 15.66
N ILE A 126 6.82 0.70 15.13
CA ILE A 126 8.01 1.03 15.93
C ILE A 126 7.75 2.23 16.85
N MET A 127 7.05 3.22 16.34
CA MET A 127 6.67 4.41 17.09
C MET A 127 5.47 4.16 18.01
N ARG A 128 4.91 2.94 18.08
CA ARG A 128 3.69 2.63 18.83
C ARG A 128 2.55 3.62 18.57
N TRP A 129 2.45 4.12 17.35
CA TRP A 129 1.32 4.95 16.96
C TRP A 129 0.05 4.10 16.90
N ASN A 130 -1.11 4.75 16.99
CA ASN A 130 -2.37 4.04 16.87
C ASN A 130 -2.44 3.37 15.50
N SER A 131 -2.46 2.03 15.46
CA SER A 131 -2.44 1.25 14.22
C SER A 131 -3.56 1.62 13.26
N ARG A 132 -4.73 2.02 13.78
CA ARG A 132 -5.86 2.48 12.95
C ARG A 132 -5.54 3.80 12.24
N LEU A 133 -4.92 4.74 12.95
CA LEU A 133 -4.52 6.02 12.36
C LEU A 133 -3.40 5.82 11.33
N VAL A 134 -2.37 5.03 11.66
CA VAL A 134 -1.27 4.70 10.75
C VAL A 134 -1.81 4.07 9.47
N LEU A 135 -2.64 3.03 9.61
CA LEU A 135 -3.25 2.36 8.46
C LEU A 135 -4.08 3.34 7.64
N SER A 136 -4.91 4.17 8.27
CA SER A 136 -5.72 5.17 7.55
C SER A 136 -4.87 6.20 6.80
N SER A 137 -3.80 6.71 7.40
CA SER A 137 -2.92 7.68 6.76
C SER A 137 -2.16 7.06 5.59
N VAL A 138 -1.66 5.83 5.75
CA VAL A 138 -0.99 5.09 4.68
C VAL A 138 -1.96 4.76 3.54
N LEU A 139 -3.18 4.30 3.85
CA LEU A 139 -4.22 4.06 2.85
C LEU A 139 -4.54 5.33 2.07
N ILE A 140 -4.73 6.47 2.74
CA ILE A 140 -5.02 7.75 2.08
C ILE A 140 -3.85 8.14 1.16
N GLY A 141 -2.61 8.09 1.65
CA GLY A 141 -1.43 8.43 0.86
C GLY A 141 -1.26 7.52 -0.36
N MET A 142 -1.45 6.21 -0.17
CA MET A 142 -1.39 5.21 -1.24
C MET A 142 -2.49 5.42 -2.29
N VAL A 143 -3.74 5.64 -1.86
CA VAL A 143 -4.87 5.90 -2.78
C VAL A 143 -4.57 7.15 -3.59
N LEU A 144 -4.30 8.28 -2.92
CA LEU A 144 -4.03 9.54 -3.61
C LEU A 144 -2.87 9.44 -4.60
N SER A 145 -1.74 8.85 -4.18
CA SER A 145 -0.58 8.71 -5.06
C SER A 145 -0.84 7.76 -6.22
N SER A 146 -1.49 6.62 -6.01
CA SER A 146 -1.78 5.67 -7.09
C SER A 146 -2.66 6.31 -8.17
N PHE A 147 -3.69 7.04 -7.75
CA PHE A 147 -4.54 7.80 -8.68
C PHE A 147 -3.77 8.93 -9.39
N MET A 148 -2.96 9.70 -8.66
CA MET A 148 -2.13 10.76 -9.26
C MET A 148 -1.14 10.19 -10.28
N ILE A 149 -0.54 9.03 -10.00
CA ILE A 149 0.40 8.37 -10.90
C ILE A 149 -0.30 7.88 -12.15
N THR A 150 -1.43 7.17 -12.04
CA THR A 150 -2.09 6.61 -13.23
C THR A 150 -2.71 7.71 -14.11
N TYR A 151 -3.43 8.66 -13.53
CA TYR A 151 -4.04 9.75 -14.30
C TYR A 151 -3.00 10.77 -14.79
N GLY A 152 -2.02 11.10 -13.96
CA GLY A 152 -0.91 11.99 -14.34
C GLY A 152 -0.06 11.35 -15.43
N GLY A 153 0.25 10.06 -15.30
CA GLY A 153 0.97 9.29 -16.30
C GLY A 153 0.24 9.19 -17.62
N GLU A 154 -1.07 8.91 -17.62
CA GLU A 154 -1.86 8.91 -18.86
C GLU A 154 -1.87 10.29 -19.53
N SER A 155 -2.00 11.36 -18.75
CA SER A 155 -1.97 12.75 -19.26
C SER A 155 -0.62 13.07 -19.92
N LEU A 156 0.49 12.69 -19.29
CA LEU A 156 1.83 12.83 -19.85
C LEU A 156 1.99 12.04 -21.15
N VAL A 157 1.53 10.78 -21.18
CA VAL A 157 1.57 9.96 -22.39
C VAL A 157 0.78 10.60 -23.52
N ARG A 158 -0.41 11.15 -23.26
CA ARG A 158 -1.22 11.84 -24.28
C ARG A 158 -0.54 13.10 -24.82
N ILE A 159 0.12 13.88 -23.97
CA ILE A 159 0.85 15.10 -24.36
C ILE A 159 2.11 14.76 -25.17
N LEU A 160 2.80 13.66 -24.83
CA LEU A 160 4.03 13.22 -25.49
C LEU A 160 3.78 12.41 -26.77
N ARG A 161 2.59 11.79 -26.91
CA ARG A 161 2.20 11.03 -28.10
C ARG A 161 2.36 11.76 -29.45
N PRO A 162 2.11 13.08 -29.59
CA PRO A 162 2.39 13.78 -30.84
C PRO A 162 3.90 13.98 -31.15
N TYR A 163 4.80 13.64 -30.22
CA TYR A 163 6.25 13.80 -30.36
C TYR A 163 7.02 12.46 -30.45
N ILE A 164 6.31 11.32 -30.46
CA ILE A 164 6.85 9.95 -30.54
C ILE A 164 6.13 9.22 -31.68
#